data_AF-A0A4S4B8S4-F1
#
_entry.id   AF-A0A4S4B8S4-F1
#
_cell.length_a   1.000
_cell.length_b   1.000
_cell.length_c   1.000
_cell.angle_alpha   90.00
_cell.angle_beta   90.00
_cell.angle_gamma   90.00
#
_symmetry.space_group_name_H-M   'P 1'
#
loop_
_entity.id
_entity.type
_entity.pdbx_description
1 polymer ?
#
loop_
_entity_poly.entity_id
_entity_poly.type
_entity_poly.pdbx_seq_one_letter_code
_entity_poly.pdbx_strand_id
1 'polypeptide(L)'
;MTLETNLPIIVTIRGAWSGEVADPARAFAGIVTASDLSALASGDAVKVVYQSSGSRVPGAGEHGRYALRAAGREWPLMRFGAHASTGGTRKDDTHQGDWIAEVLPAKTG
;
A
#
# COMPACT_ATOMS: atom_id res chain seq x y z
N MET A 1 9.26 -17.43 26.22
CA MET A 1 8.29 -16.53 25.57
C MET A 1 9.07 -15.54 24.72
N THR A 2 9.32 -15.88 23.46
CA THR A 2 9.79 -14.93 22.47
C THR A 2 8.63 -14.01 22.15
N LEU A 3 8.77 -12.72 22.44
CA LEU A 3 7.96 -11.71 21.80
C LEU A 3 8.33 -11.80 20.32
N GLU A 4 7.56 -12.57 19.55
CA GLU A 4 7.61 -12.48 18.10
C GLU A 4 7.17 -11.07 17.78
N THR A 5 8.15 -10.19 17.61
CA THR A 5 7.93 -8.83 17.17
C THR A 5 7.18 -8.97 15.85
N ASN A 6 5.89 -8.69 15.88
CA ASN A 6 5.02 -8.72 14.71
C ASN A 6 5.40 -7.53 13.83
N LEU A 7 6.60 -7.60 13.24
CA LEU A 7 7.17 -6.55 12.42
C LEU A 7 6.26 -6.37 11.19
N PRO A 8 5.95 -5.12 10.82
CA PRO A 8 5.17 -4.89 9.61
C PRO A 8 5.94 -5.44 8.41
N ILE A 9 5.26 -6.19 7.55
CA ILE A 9 5.85 -6.67 6.30
C ILE A 9 5.86 -5.49 5.33
N ILE A 10 7.04 -5.08 4.88
CA ILE A 10 7.22 -3.91 4.02
C ILE A 10 7.37 -4.34 2.57
N VAL A 11 6.63 -3.66 1.69
CA VAL A 11 6.76 -3.80 0.23
C VAL A 11 6.96 -2.42 -0.38
N THR A 12 8.09 -2.23 -1.05
CA THR A 12 8.39 -1.03 -1.83
C THR A 12 7.89 -1.24 -3.25
N ILE A 13 7.10 -0.28 -3.72
CA ILE A 13 6.44 -0.34 -5.02
C ILE A 13 6.75 0.94 -5.78
N ARG A 14 7.19 0.80 -7.02
CA ARG A 14 7.33 1.93 -7.95
C ARG A 14 6.12 1.98 -8.87
N GLY A 15 5.40 3.10 -8.85
CA GLY A 15 4.16 3.23 -9.60
C GLY A 15 3.47 4.56 -9.39
N ALA A 16 2.24 4.65 -9.88
CA ALA A 16 1.43 5.85 -9.84
C ALA A 16 -0.04 5.52 -9.59
N TRP A 17 -0.76 6.48 -9.02
CA TRP A 17 -2.20 6.47 -8.96
C TRP A 17 -2.82 6.78 -10.31
N SER A 18 -4.00 6.21 -10.56
CA SER A 18 -4.85 6.53 -11.70
C SER A 18 -6.28 6.73 -11.21
N GLY A 19 -6.95 7.74 -11.74
CA GLY A 19 -8.27 8.19 -11.29
C GLY A 19 -8.20 9.35 -10.29
N GLU A 20 -9.34 9.98 -10.03
CA GLU A 20 -9.45 11.16 -9.17
C GLU A 20 -9.27 10.80 -7.69
N VAL A 21 -8.77 11.74 -6.88
CA VAL A 21 -8.41 11.53 -5.46
C VAL A 21 -9.58 11.03 -4.59
N ALA A 22 -10.81 11.36 -4.97
CA ALA A 22 -12.03 10.97 -4.28
C ALA A 22 -12.81 9.84 -4.99
N ASP A 23 -12.31 9.34 -6.12
CA ASP A 23 -12.99 8.29 -6.87
C ASP A 23 -12.80 6.92 -6.19
N PRO A 24 -13.89 6.17 -5.91
CA PRO A 24 -13.79 4.86 -5.26
C PRO A 24 -13.17 3.78 -6.18
N ALA A 25 -13.16 3.98 -7.49
CA ALA A 25 -12.50 3.11 -8.44
C ALA A 25 -11.01 3.49 -8.67
N ARG A 26 -10.52 4.53 -7.97
CA ARG A 26 -9.12 4.94 -8.00
C ARG A 26 -8.22 3.78 -7.61
N ALA A 27 -7.18 3.57 -8.39
CA ALA A 27 -6.24 2.48 -8.19
C ALA A 27 -4.81 2.93 -8.43
N PHE A 28 -3.90 2.36 -7.67
CA PHE A 28 -2.47 2.47 -7.90
C PHE A 28 -2.01 1.27 -8.71
N ALA A 29 -1.23 1.50 -9.76
CA ALA A 29 -0.56 0.45 -10.50
C ALA A 29 0.95 0.65 -10.40
N GLY A 30 1.67 -0.44 -10.16
CA GLY A 30 3.12 -0.39 -10.03
C GLY A 30 3.79 -1.75 -10.10
N ILE A 31 5.09 -1.73 -9.86
CA ILE A 31 5.96 -2.90 -9.80
C ILE A 31 6.64 -2.95 -8.43
N VAL A 32 6.78 -4.15 -7.87
CA VAL A 32 7.58 -4.35 -6.65
C VAL A 32 9.04 -4.05 -6.96
N THR A 33 9.67 -3.21 -6.17
CA THR A 33 11.12 -2.96 -6.24
C THR A 33 11.85 -3.66 -5.10
N ALA A 34 11.22 -3.78 -3.93
CA ALA A 34 11.69 -4.57 -2.80
C ALA A 34 10.49 -5.13 -2.01
N SER A 35 10.62 -6.31 -1.42
CA SER A 35 9.53 -6.97 -0.68
C SER A 35 10.10 -7.92 0.36
N ASP A 36 9.60 -7.82 1.60
CA ASP A 36 9.81 -8.82 2.64
C ASP A 36 8.76 -9.96 2.59
N LEU A 37 7.78 -9.85 1.68
CA LEU A 37 6.73 -10.85 1.50
C LEU A 37 7.20 -11.94 0.53
N SER A 38 7.35 -13.18 1.01
CA SER A 38 7.84 -14.30 0.17
C SER A 38 6.98 -14.63 -1.06
N ALA A 39 5.73 -14.15 -1.08
CA ALA A 39 4.80 -14.31 -2.19
C ALA A 39 4.93 -13.23 -3.28
N LEU A 40 5.78 -12.22 -3.07
CA LEU A 40 6.01 -11.09 -3.97
C LEU A 40 7.52 -10.90 -4.18
N ALA A 41 7.97 -11.01 -5.42
CA ALA A 41 9.34 -10.75 -5.81
C ALA A 41 9.47 -9.37 -6.47
N SER A 42 10.69 -8.82 -6.44
CA SER A 42 11.00 -7.63 -7.24
C SER A 42 10.72 -7.89 -8.73
N GLY A 43 10.03 -6.94 -9.37
CA GLY A 43 9.55 -7.05 -10.74
C GLY A 43 8.09 -7.49 -10.87
N ASP A 44 7.46 -8.01 -9.81
CA ASP A 44 6.05 -8.37 -9.86
C ASP A 44 5.15 -7.15 -10.05
N ALA A 45 4.19 -7.28 -10.97
CA ALA A 45 3.16 -6.28 -11.18
C ALA A 45 2.13 -6.33 -10.05
N VAL A 46 1.82 -5.16 -9.50
CA VAL A 46 0.91 -5.03 -8.36
C VAL A 46 -0.10 -3.92 -8.58
N LYS A 47 -1.24 -4.06 -7.92
CA LYS A 47 -2.29 -3.05 -7.88
C LYS A 47 -2.67 -2.77 -6.43
N VAL A 48 -2.66 -1.50 -6.02
CA VAL A 48 -3.27 -1.11 -4.74
C VAL A 48 -4.65 -0.54 -5.03
N VAL A 49 -5.66 -1.07 -4.35
CA VAL A 49 -7.04 -0.62 -4.47
C VAL A 49 -7.55 -0.13 -3.13
N TYR A 50 -8.43 0.86 -3.20
CA TYR A 50 -9.20 1.29 -2.04
C TYR A 50 -10.27 0.24 -1.72
N GLN A 51 -10.31 -0.27 -0.49
CA GLN A 51 -11.31 -1.26 -0.09
C GLN A 51 -12.51 -0.62 0.62
N SER A 52 -12.28 0.26 1.60
CA SER A 52 -13.37 0.93 2.32
C SER A 52 -12.86 2.04 3.23
N SER A 53 -13.64 3.11 3.38
CA SER A 53 -13.62 3.92 4.59
C SER A 53 -14.34 3.10 5.65
N GLY A 54 -13.62 2.51 6.60
CA GLY A 54 -14.29 2.22 7.88
C GLY A 54 -14.97 3.52 8.30
N SER A 55 -16.29 3.48 8.48
CA SER A 55 -17.23 4.58 8.73
C SER A 55 -16.55 5.91 9.05
N ARG A 56 -16.78 6.97 8.26
CA ARG A 56 -16.32 8.35 8.52
C ARG A 56 -16.33 8.64 10.03
N VAL A 57 -15.18 8.51 10.68
CA VAL A 57 -14.96 9.04 12.01
C VAL A 57 -14.45 10.46 11.75
N PRO A 58 -15.28 11.51 11.95
CA PRO A 58 -14.80 12.87 11.80
C PRO A 58 -13.61 13.09 12.75
N GLY A 59 -12.44 13.37 12.19
CA GLY A 59 -11.20 13.61 12.93
C GLY A 59 -10.10 12.55 12.78
N ALA A 60 -10.38 11.39 12.17
CA ALA A 60 -9.31 10.44 11.87
C ALA A 60 -8.56 10.87 10.60
N GLY A 61 -7.30 11.28 10.74
CA GLY A 61 -6.36 11.47 9.63
C GLY A 61 -5.99 10.17 8.91
N GLU A 62 -6.84 9.15 8.98
CA GLU A 62 -6.64 7.83 8.42
C GLU A 62 -7.32 7.75 7.06
N HIS A 63 -6.50 7.77 6.01
CA HIS A 63 -6.91 7.70 4.62
C HIS A 63 -7.44 6.31 4.23
N GLY A 64 -8.49 5.79 4.86
CA GLY A 64 -9.16 4.53 4.51
C GLY A 64 -8.30 3.26 4.46
N ARG A 65 -8.93 2.11 4.20
CA ARG A 65 -8.24 0.80 4.10
C ARG A 65 -7.87 0.51 2.66
N TYR A 66 -6.61 0.16 2.43
CA TYR A 66 -6.10 -0.27 1.13
C TYR A 66 -5.85 -1.77 1.10
N ALA A 67 -5.87 -2.36 -0.09
CA ALA A 67 -5.37 -3.70 -0.30
C ALA A 67 -4.42 -3.75 -1.50
N LEU A 68 -3.32 -4.48 -1.31
CA LEU A 68 -2.37 -4.83 -2.35
C LEU A 68 -2.83 -6.12 -3.04
N ARG A 69 -2.91 -6.11 -4.35
CA ARG A 69 -3.28 -7.25 -5.18
C ARG A 69 -2.14 -7.60 -6.13
N ALA A 70 -1.77 -8.88 -6.15
CA ALA A 70 -0.81 -9.42 -7.10
C ALA A 70 -0.99 -10.92 -7.26
N ALA A 71 -0.72 -11.47 -8.45
CA ALA A 71 -0.75 -12.92 -8.70
C ALA A 71 -2.01 -13.63 -8.18
N GLY A 72 -3.19 -12.97 -8.26
CA GLY A 72 -4.46 -13.52 -7.77
C GLY A 72 -4.62 -13.55 -6.24
N ARG A 73 -3.67 -12.98 -5.50
CA ARG A 73 -3.71 -12.82 -4.04
C ARG A 73 -4.01 -11.38 -3.68
N GLU A 74 -4.53 -11.21 -2.47
CA GLU A 74 -4.85 -9.91 -1.88
C GLU A 74 -4.29 -9.85 -0.46
N TRP A 75 -3.62 -8.76 -0.14
CA TRP A 75 -3.10 -8.46 1.19
C TRP A 75 -3.67 -7.13 1.68
N PRO A 76 -4.37 -7.11 2.83
CA PRO A 76 -4.82 -5.87 3.40
C PRO A 76 -3.62 -5.05 3.88
N LEU A 77 -3.63 -3.75 3.63
CA LEU A 77 -2.55 -2.84 4.01
C LEU A 77 -2.92 -2.10 5.29
N MET A 78 -1.94 -2.00 6.19
CA MET A 78 -2.01 -1.13 7.36
C MET A 78 -1.79 0.32 6.93
N ARG A 79 -0.85 0.53 6.02
CA ARG A 79 -0.51 1.85 5.48
C ARG A 79 -0.06 1.71 4.03
N PHE A 80 -0.41 2.71 3.23
CA PHE A 80 0.16 2.89 1.91
C PHE A 80 0.49 4.36 1.71
N GLY A 81 1.73 4.66 1.32
CA GLY A 81 2.18 6.04 1.24
C GLY A 81 3.45 6.24 0.43
N ALA A 82 3.62 7.47 -0.02
CA ALA A 82 4.83 7.95 -0.66
C ALA A 82 6.08 7.71 0.20
N HIS A 83 7.15 7.18 -0.40
CA HIS A 83 8.44 7.10 0.29
C HIS A 83 9.04 8.51 0.47
N ALA A 84 9.62 8.80 1.64
CA ALA A 84 10.07 10.15 2.03
C ALA A 84 11.16 10.73 1.12
N SER A 85 11.89 9.90 0.37
CA SER A 85 12.91 10.33 -0.60
C SER A 85 12.33 11.11 -1.78
N THR A 86 11.02 11.10 -1.99
CA THR A 86 10.38 11.91 -3.03
C THR A 86 10.01 13.29 -2.44
N GLY A 87 10.98 14.19 -2.43
CA GLY A 87 10.93 15.45 -1.69
C GLY A 87 9.80 16.43 -2.03
N GLY A 88 9.26 17.05 -0.98
CA GLY A 88 9.06 18.50 -0.88
C GLY A 88 7.85 19.16 -1.54
N THR A 89 7.25 18.58 -2.57
CA THR A 89 6.13 19.24 -3.28
C THR A 89 4.92 18.35 -3.25
N ARG A 90 3.75 18.92 -2.92
CA ARG A 90 2.42 18.28 -2.92
C ARG A 90 2.36 17.29 -4.09
N LYS A 91 2.53 16.01 -3.77
CA LYS A 91 2.87 14.97 -4.74
C LYS A 91 1.77 14.89 -5.77
N ASP A 92 2.09 15.19 -7.02
CA ASP A 92 1.28 14.73 -8.13
C ASP A 92 1.44 13.21 -8.17
N ASP A 93 0.51 12.54 -7.49
CA ASP A 93 0.54 11.11 -7.24
C ASP A 93 0.19 10.27 -8.49
N THR A 94 -0.14 10.95 -9.60
CA THR A 94 -0.35 10.38 -10.93
C THR A 94 0.96 10.17 -11.70
N HIS A 95 2.08 10.69 -11.19
CA HIS A 95 3.41 10.41 -11.70
C HIS A 95 4.05 9.20 -11.01
N GLN A 96 4.89 8.48 -11.76
CA GLN A 96 5.64 7.36 -11.19
C GLN A 96 6.56 7.84 -10.05
N GLY A 97 6.42 7.20 -8.90
CA GLY A 97 7.32 7.39 -7.77
C GLY A 97 7.44 6.14 -6.92
N ASP A 98 8.27 6.21 -5.88
CA ASP A 98 8.41 5.13 -4.91
C ASP A 98 7.40 5.29 -3.77
N TRP A 99 6.78 4.17 -3.44
CA TRP A 99 5.72 4.03 -2.44
C TRP A 99 6.01 2.84 -1.54
N ILE A 100 5.60 2.96 -0.29
CA ILE A 100 5.72 1.93 0.72
C ILE A 100 4.32 1.42 1.04
N ALA A 101 4.14 0.11 0.90
CA ALA A 101 2.99 -0.64 1.35
C ALA A 101 3.38 -1.44 2.59
N GLU A 102 2.77 -1.11 3.73
CA GLU A 102 2.90 -1.88 4.97
C GLU A 102 1.75 -2.88 5.01
N VAL A 103 2.06 -4.16 4.82
CA VAL A 103 1.07 -5.24 4.82
C VAL A 103 0.67 -5.56 6.25
N LEU A 104 -0.64 -5.69 6.50
CA LEU A 104 -1.14 -6.18 7.77
C LEU A 104 -0.65 -7.62 7.97
N PRO A 105 0.05 -7.91 9.07
CA PRO A 105 0.44 -9.27 9.38
C PRO A 105 -0.82 -10.12 9.49
N ALA A 106 -0.83 -11.27 8.82
CA ALA A 106 -1.90 -12.23 8.96
C ALA A 106 -1.98 -12.61 10.45
N LYS A 107 -3.18 -12.52 11.05
CA LYS A 107 -3.40 -13.15 12.35
C LYS A 107 -3.20 -14.66 12.13
N THR A 108 -2.03 -15.17 12.51
CA THR A 108 -1.83 -16.58 12.75
C THR A 108 -2.70 -16.91 13.97
N GLY A 109 -3.91 -17.43 13.70
CA GLY A 109 -4.79 -18.00 14.71
C GLY A 109 -4.50 -19.47 14.91
#